data_AF-A0A924RTP1-F1
#
_entry.id   AF-A0A924RTP1-F1
#
_cell.length_a   1.000
_cell.length_b   1.000
_cell.length_c   1.000
_cell.angle_alpha   90.00
_cell.angle_beta   90.00
_cell.angle_gamma   90.00
#
_symmetry.space_group_name_H-M   'P 1'
#
loop_
_entity.id
_entity.type
_entity.pdbx_description
1 polymer ?
#
loop_
_entity_poly.entity_id
_entity_poly.type
_entity_poly.pdbx_seq_one_letter_code
_entity_poly.pdbx_strand_id
1 'polypeptide(L)'
;KVGMVTCQLQYPNGRIQATCRKFRTITWELLEVFPIFKFLPKEKQGQLMLHHYFDHQSFTNADWVWGAFMLFPRSIIQQLPEKKLSDLFFMYCEDTLWCWDFKQLGYNIHFLPQAKVMHIHKGSVHKNKWIQIRKTGIKNHALFMKKFYPDFRWYIFAAIYFTKQYGALWLAKLKG
;
A
#
# COMPACT_ATOMS: atom_id res chain seq x y z
N LYS A 1 -10.68 -3.18 17.18
CA LYS A 1 -9.48 -3.50 18.01
C LYS A 1 -8.24 -2.99 17.29
N VAL A 2 -7.29 -2.35 17.96
CA VAL A 2 -6.04 -1.90 17.29
C VAL A 2 -5.11 -3.10 17.16
N GLY A 3 -4.69 -3.43 15.94
CA GLY A 3 -3.72 -4.52 15.73
C GLY A 3 -2.35 -4.04 15.30
N MET A 4 -2.28 -2.93 14.56
CA MET A 4 -1.03 -2.37 14.10
C MET A 4 -1.09 -0.85 14.16
N VAL A 5 0.03 -0.24 14.53
CA VAL A 5 0.22 1.20 14.41
C VAL A 5 1.42 1.49 13.52
N THR A 6 1.33 2.58 12.76
CA THR A 6 2.45 3.20 12.07
C THR A 6 2.46 4.69 12.37
N CYS A 7 3.46 5.39 11.86
CA CYS A 7 3.66 6.81 12.09
C CYS A 7 3.99 7.56 10.80
N GLN A 8 4.17 8.88 10.91
CA GLN A 8 4.57 9.69 9.77
C GLN A 8 6.01 9.34 9.35
N LEU A 9 6.16 8.76 8.16
CA LEU A 9 7.46 8.53 7.56
C LEU A 9 7.96 9.80 6.88
N GLN A 10 9.21 10.18 7.12
CA GLN A 10 9.83 11.36 6.56
C GLN A 10 11.13 11.02 5.84
N TYR A 11 11.38 11.65 4.70
CA TYR A 11 12.71 11.68 4.10
C TYR A 11 13.70 12.45 4.99
N PRO A 12 15.03 12.29 4.80
CA PRO A 12 16.02 13.06 5.56
C PRO A 12 15.85 14.59 5.49
N ASN A 13 15.23 15.10 4.42
CA ASN A 13 14.91 16.52 4.25
C ASN A 13 13.58 16.95 4.90
N GLY A 14 12.96 16.10 5.72
CA GLY A 14 11.68 16.36 6.41
C GLY A 14 10.44 16.20 5.54
N ARG A 15 10.56 15.94 4.23
CA ARG A 15 9.40 15.73 3.36
C ARG A 15 8.67 14.44 3.75
N ILE A 16 7.34 14.49 3.79
CA ILE A 16 6.48 13.36 4.14
C ILE A 16 6.48 12.29 3.04
N GLN A 17 6.47 11.02 3.45
CA GLN A 17 6.26 9.86 2.59
C GLN A 17 4.81 9.36 2.69
N ALA A 18 4.22 9.03 1.54
CA ALA A 18 2.84 8.57 1.44
C ALA A 18 2.68 7.08 1.82
N THR A 19 2.82 6.80 3.12
CA THR A 19 2.80 5.44 3.71
C THR A 19 1.40 4.85 3.82
N CYS A 20 0.36 5.65 4.07
CA CYS A 20 -1.01 5.15 4.25
C CYS A 20 -1.64 4.79 2.92
N ARG A 21 -2.24 3.61 2.81
CA ARG A 21 -2.79 3.10 1.55
C ARG A 21 -4.14 2.43 1.75
N LYS A 22 -4.94 2.46 0.68
CA LYS A 22 -6.09 1.58 0.49
C LYS A 22 -5.67 0.32 -0.27
N PHE A 23 -6.39 -0.78 -0.09
CA PHE A 23 -6.27 -1.91 -1.00
C PHE A 23 -6.72 -1.50 -2.40
N ARG A 24 -6.06 -2.04 -3.44
CA ARG A 24 -6.36 -1.72 -4.84
C ARG A 24 -7.60 -2.47 -5.33
N THR A 25 -8.74 -2.25 -4.70
CA THR A 25 -10.01 -2.83 -5.17
C THR A 25 -10.34 -2.32 -6.57
N ILE A 26 -11.20 -3.01 -7.31
CA ILE A 26 -11.66 -2.59 -8.65
C ILE A 26 -12.18 -1.15 -8.61
N THR A 27 -13.00 -0.81 -7.61
CA THR A 27 -13.51 0.55 -7.43
C THR A 27 -12.39 1.57 -7.22
N TRP A 28 -11.41 1.25 -6.38
CA TRP A 28 -10.27 2.15 -6.14
C TRP A 28 -9.43 2.35 -7.41
N GLU A 29 -9.20 1.27 -8.16
CA GLU A 29 -8.48 1.31 -9.44
C GLU A 29 -9.23 2.14 -10.49
N LEU A 30 -10.55 1.97 -10.59
CA LEU A 30 -11.42 2.77 -11.47
C LEU A 30 -11.42 4.24 -11.08
N LEU A 31 -11.48 4.56 -9.79
CA LEU A 31 -11.38 5.93 -9.31
C LEU A 31 -10.02 6.55 -9.67
N GLU A 32 -8.91 5.80 -9.59
CA GLU A 32 -7.60 6.33 -10.01
C GLU A 32 -7.52 6.56 -11.54
N VAL A 33 -8.17 5.73 -12.36
CA VAL A 33 -8.22 5.89 -13.83
C VAL A 33 -9.17 7.01 -14.26
N PHE A 34 -10.36 7.06 -13.65
CA PHE A 34 -11.40 8.05 -13.89
C PHE A 34 -11.59 8.88 -12.61
N PRO A 35 -10.78 9.94 -12.41
CA PRO A 35 -10.63 10.61 -11.12
C PRO A 35 -11.78 11.57 -10.79
N ILE A 36 -13.02 11.09 -10.88
CA ILE A 36 -14.24 11.82 -10.50
C ILE A 36 -14.23 12.26 -9.04
N PHE A 37 -13.49 11.53 -8.17
CA PHE A 37 -13.31 11.93 -6.79
C PHE A 37 -12.62 13.30 -6.63
N LYS A 38 -11.92 13.81 -7.67
CA LYS A 38 -11.28 15.13 -7.63
C LYS A 38 -12.27 16.30 -7.50
N PHE A 39 -13.55 16.08 -7.72
CA PHE A 39 -14.60 17.07 -7.45
C PHE A 39 -14.95 17.19 -5.96
N LEU A 40 -14.50 16.25 -5.12
CA LEU A 40 -14.68 16.32 -3.68
C LEU A 40 -13.69 17.31 -3.03
N PRO A 41 -13.99 17.86 -1.85
CA PRO A 41 -12.99 18.57 -1.04
C PRO A 41 -11.73 17.73 -0.80
N LYS A 42 -10.55 18.36 -0.77
CA LYS A 42 -9.25 17.66 -0.64
C LYS A 42 -9.19 16.68 0.53
N GLU A 43 -9.76 17.04 1.66
CA GLU A 43 -9.84 16.16 2.83
C GLU A 43 -10.57 14.84 2.50
N LYS A 44 -11.74 14.93 1.84
CA LYS A 44 -12.51 13.75 1.41
C LYS A 44 -11.76 12.94 0.36
N GLN A 45 -11.03 13.59 -0.56
CA GLN A 45 -10.16 12.88 -1.51
C GLN A 45 -9.10 12.07 -0.78
N GLY A 46 -8.45 12.69 0.23
CA GLY A 46 -7.42 12.05 1.04
C GLY A 46 -7.95 10.88 1.85
N GLN A 47 -9.10 11.02 2.50
CA GLN A 47 -9.72 9.93 3.26
C GLN A 47 -10.19 8.78 2.36
N LEU A 48 -10.71 9.09 1.17
CA LEU A 48 -11.20 8.11 0.20
C LEU A 48 -10.05 7.32 -0.42
N MET A 49 -9.04 8.00 -0.94
CA MET A 49 -8.00 7.39 -1.76
C MET A 49 -6.72 7.04 -0.98
N LEU A 50 -6.47 7.69 0.15
CA LEU A 50 -5.20 7.68 0.89
C LEU A 50 -4.01 7.97 -0.05
N HIS A 51 -2.86 7.32 0.15
CA HIS A 51 -1.68 7.51 -0.69
C HIS A 51 -1.29 9.00 -0.78
N HIS A 52 -0.91 9.50 -1.96
CA HIS A 52 -0.47 10.87 -2.16
C HIS A 52 -1.62 11.89 -2.11
N TYR A 53 -2.88 11.43 -2.00
CA TYR A 53 -4.04 12.30 -1.81
C TYR A 53 -4.24 12.68 -0.35
N PHE A 54 -3.67 11.93 0.59
CA PHE A 54 -3.74 12.18 2.02
C PHE A 54 -2.51 12.95 2.50
N ASP A 55 -2.72 14.00 3.30
CA ASP A 55 -1.64 14.88 3.79
C ASP A 55 -0.76 14.25 4.87
N HIS A 56 -1.22 13.16 5.50
CA HIS A 56 -0.57 12.48 6.61
C HIS A 56 -0.36 13.39 7.84
N GLN A 57 -1.21 14.41 8.02
CA GLN A 57 -1.17 15.31 9.17
C GLN A 57 -2.24 14.98 10.21
N SER A 58 -3.22 14.16 9.85
CA SER A 58 -4.29 13.73 10.75
C SER A 58 -4.23 12.22 11.01
N PHE A 59 -4.90 11.80 12.09
CA PHE A 59 -5.11 10.38 12.37
C PHE A 59 -5.95 9.74 11.25
N THR A 60 -5.63 8.51 10.86
CA THR A 60 -6.49 7.75 9.94
C THR A 60 -6.37 6.24 10.12
N ASN A 61 -7.37 5.52 9.64
CA ASN A 61 -7.34 4.07 9.49
C ASN A 61 -6.92 3.72 8.06
N ALA A 62 -5.74 3.11 7.93
CA ALA A 62 -5.24 2.62 6.66
C ALA A 62 -5.73 1.19 6.40
N ASP A 63 -5.75 0.78 5.13
CA ASP A 63 -5.89 -0.64 4.80
C ASP A 63 -4.55 -1.36 4.92
N TRP A 64 -3.48 -0.69 4.52
CA TRP A 64 -2.11 -1.14 4.71
C TRP A 64 -1.16 0.05 4.73
N VAL A 65 0.04 -0.19 5.25
CA VAL A 65 1.09 0.81 5.47
C VAL A 65 2.44 0.22 5.06
N TRP A 66 3.45 1.05 4.81
CA TRP A 66 4.78 0.54 4.46
C TRP A 66 5.45 -0.15 5.63
N GLY A 67 6.09 -1.29 5.35
CA GLY A 67 6.87 -2.07 6.33
C GLY A 67 8.09 -1.35 6.92
N ALA A 68 8.38 -0.11 6.51
CA ALA A 68 9.47 0.70 7.05
C ALA A 68 9.31 1.00 8.55
N PHE A 69 8.07 1.10 9.04
CA PHE A 69 7.78 1.14 10.48
C PHE A 69 6.39 0.57 10.75
N MET A 70 6.35 -0.51 11.51
CA MET A 70 5.12 -1.14 12.02
C MET A 70 5.36 -1.56 13.46
N LEU A 71 4.39 -1.27 14.33
CA LEU A 71 4.40 -1.72 15.71
C LEU A 71 3.09 -2.44 16.00
N PHE A 72 3.19 -3.65 16.53
CA PHE A 72 2.04 -4.47 16.88
C PHE A 72 2.37 -5.49 17.97
N PRO A 73 1.38 -5.95 18.76
CA PRO A 73 1.58 -6.99 19.76
C PRO A 73 1.96 -8.33 19.13
N ARG A 74 3.00 -8.98 19.68
CA ARG A 74 3.41 -10.34 19.27
C ARG A 74 2.27 -11.37 19.40
N SER A 75 1.34 -11.17 20.32
CA SER A 75 0.17 -12.04 20.51
C SER A 75 -0.74 -12.11 19.28
N ILE A 76 -0.72 -11.12 18.38
CA ILE A 76 -1.49 -11.18 17.14
C ILE A 76 -0.90 -12.20 16.17
N ILE A 77 0.43 -12.34 16.15
CA ILE A 77 1.10 -13.37 15.33
C ILE A 77 0.58 -14.77 15.68
N GLN A 78 0.30 -15.05 16.97
CA GLN A 78 -0.19 -16.36 17.41
C GLN A 78 -1.62 -16.67 16.94
N GLN A 79 -2.37 -15.67 16.48
CA GLN A 79 -3.71 -15.83 15.91
C GLN A 79 -3.69 -16.08 14.41
N LEU A 80 -2.55 -15.88 13.74
CA LEU A 80 -2.40 -16.17 12.32
C LEU A 80 -2.38 -17.68 12.06
N PRO A 81 -2.89 -18.16 10.90
CA PRO A 81 -2.97 -19.60 10.59
C PRO A 81 -1.64 -20.34 10.76
N GLU A 82 -0.54 -19.75 10.29
CA GLU A 82 0.80 -20.34 10.37
C GLU A 82 1.60 -19.89 11.61
N LYS A 83 0.98 -19.11 12.51
CA LYS A 83 1.61 -18.51 13.70
C LYS A 83 2.91 -17.73 13.39
N LYS A 84 3.02 -17.20 12.18
CA LYS A 84 4.10 -16.35 11.68
C LYS A 84 3.52 -15.30 10.73
N LEU A 85 4.29 -14.26 10.48
CA LEU A 85 4.01 -13.37 9.35
C LEU A 85 4.21 -14.15 8.04
N SER A 86 3.27 -14.00 7.11
CA SER A 86 3.34 -14.70 5.83
C SER A 86 4.60 -14.32 5.06
N ASP A 87 5.31 -15.33 4.55
CA ASP A 87 6.52 -15.24 3.72
C ASP A 87 6.24 -15.50 2.23
N LEU A 88 4.96 -15.55 1.83
CA LEU A 88 4.52 -15.70 0.44
C LEU A 88 5.20 -14.71 -0.53
N PHE A 89 5.49 -13.50 -0.06
CA PHE A 89 6.27 -12.51 -0.80
C PHE A 89 7.55 -12.20 -0.03
N PHE A 90 8.70 -12.49 -0.64
CA PHE A 90 9.99 -12.11 -0.06
C PHE A 90 10.18 -10.58 -0.02
N MET A 91 9.76 -9.87 -1.07
CA MET A 91 9.80 -8.40 -1.17
C MET A 91 8.68 -7.86 -2.07
N TYR A 92 8.29 -6.61 -1.83
CA TYR A 92 7.33 -5.83 -2.62
C TYR A 92 5.89 -6.34 -2.62
N CYS A 93 5.38 -6.79 -1.46
CA CYS A 93 3.94 -6.92 -1.13
C CYS A 93 3.73 -7.54 0.27
N GLU A 94 4.81 -7.89 0.97
CA GLU A 94 4.82 -8.47 2.30
C GLU A 94 4.07 -7.59 3.31
N ASP A 95 4.34 -6.29 3.28
CA ASP A 95 3.70 -5.28 4.13
C ASP A 95 2.18 -5.24 3.93
N THR A 96 1.75 -5.24 2.67
CA THR A 96 0.34 -5.29 2.26
C THR A 96 -0.32 -6.58 2.73
N LEU A 97 0.39 -7.71 2.62
CA LEU A 97 -0.12 -9.02 3.00
C LEU A 97 -0.27 -9.14 4.53
N TRP A 98 0.70 -8.70 5.32
CA TRP A 98 0.60 -8.71 6.78
C TRP A 98 -0.55 -7.82 7.27
N CYS A 99 -0.71 -6.65 6.67
CA CYS A 99 -1.83 -5.75 6.94
C CYS A 99 -3.18 -6.43 6.62
N TRP A 100 -3.26 -7.14 5.50
CA TRP A 100 -4.45 -7.90 5.12
C TRP A 100 -4.76 -9.02 6.12
N ASP A 101 -3.77 -9.82 6.51
CA ASP A 101 -3.94 -10.91 7.48
C ASP A 101 -4.48 -10.37 8.82
N PHE A 102 -3.93 -9.25 9.30
CA PHE A 102 -4.38 -8.60 10.53
C PHE A 102 -5.82 -8.10 10.40
N LYS A 103 -6.17 -7.55 9.23
CA LYS A 103 -7.55 -7.15 8.93
C LYS A 103 -8.52 -8.34 8.86
N GLN A 104 -8.10 -9.50 8.35
CA GLN A 104 -8.93 -10.72 8.37
C GLN A 104 -9.22 -11.19 9.81
N LEU A 105 -8.31 -10.93 10.75
CA LEU A 105 -8.54 -11.17 12.18
C LEU A 105 -9.39 -10.07 12.87
N GLY A 106 -9.88 -9.08 12.12
CA GLY A 106 -10.72 -8.00 12.64
C GLY A 106 -9.96 -6.86 13.33
N TYR A 107 -8.64 -6.75 13.09
CA TYR A 107 -7.83 -5.66 13.62
C TYR A 107 -7.78 -4.45 12.68
N ASN A 108 -7.69 -3.26 13.29
CA ASN A 108 -7.47 -2.00 12.59
C ASN A 108 -5.98 -1.66 12.51
N ILE A 109 -5.63 -0.88 11.48
CA ILE A 109 -4.30 -0.35 11.24
C ILE A 109 -4.36 1.16 11.37
N HIS A 110 -3.77 1.67 12.43
CA HIS A 110 -3.84 3.09 12.79
C HIS A 110 -2.59 3.83 12.34
N PHE A 111 -2.79 4.99 11.73
CA PHE A 111 -1.74 5.95 11.45
C PHE A 111 -1.74 7.06 12.50
N LEU A 112 -0.59 7.27 13.15
CA LEU A 112 -0.40 8.30 14.18
C LEU A 112 0.51 9.42 13.66
N PRO A 113 -0.02 10.61 13.29
CA PRO A 113 0.79 11.70 12.73
C PRO A 113 1.76 12.35 13.72
N GLN A 114 1.53 12.17 15.03
CA GLN A 114 2.32 12.80 16.09
C GLN A 114 3.72 12.17 16.20
N ALA A 115 3.84 10.87 15.92
CA ALA A 115 5.11 10.17 15.85
C ALA A 115 5.72 10.31 14.45
N LYS A 116 7.04 10.46 14.38
CA LYS A 116 7.79 10.65 13.14
C LYS A 116 8.99 9.74 13.09
N VAL A 117 9.17 9.05 11.96
CA VAL A 117 10.34 8.20 11.70
C VAL A 117 10.98 8.65 10.40
N MET A 118 12.29 8.91 10.45
CA MET A 118 13.09 9.16 9.25
C MET A 118 13.33 7.84 8.51
N HIS A 119 13.06 7.83 7.20
CA HIS A 119 13.23 6.67 6.33
C HIS A 119 13.98 7.06 5.05
N ILE A 120 15.19 6.50 4.89
CA ILE A 120 16.02 6.65 3.69
C ILE A 120 15.49 5.69 2.60
N HIS A 121 14.47 6.15 1.88
CA HIS A 121 13.82 5.36 0.85
C HIS A 121 14.80 4.94 -0.26
N LYS A 122 14.80 3.65 -0.61
CA LYS A 122 15.68 3.04 -1.64
C LYS A 122 17.17 3.10 -1.31
N GLY A 123 17.57 3.31 -0.05
CA GLY A 123 18.98 3.33 0.35
C GLY A 123 19.77 2.07 -0.04
N SER A 124 19.11 0.92 -0.11
CA SER A 124 19.73 -0.38 -0.40
C SER A 124 19.59 -0.84 -1.87
N VAL A 125 19.09 0.01 -2.77
CA VAL A 125 18.71 -0.39 -4.14
C VAL A 125 19.48 0.40 -5.20
N HIS A 126 20.22 -0.33 -6.05
CA HIS A 126 20.86 0.24 -7.24
C HIS A 126 19.84 0.71 -8.29
N LYS A 127 20.11 1.87 -8.91
CA LYS A 127 19.24 2.51 -9.92
C LYS A 127 18.87 1.61 -11.11
N ASN A 128 19.81 0.80 -11.59
CA ASN A 128 19.60 -0.12 -12.71
C ASN A 128 18.54 -1.20 -12.44
N LYS A 129 18.24 -1.52 -11.17
CA LYS A 129 17.23 -2.52 -10.81
C LYS A 129 15.81 -1.95 -10.68
N TRP A 130 15.60 -0.64 -10.87
CA TRP A 130 14.32 0.02 -10.56
C TRP A 130 13.15 -0.50 -11.40
N ILE A 131 13.36 -0.73 -12.69
CA ILE A 131 12.31 -1.26 -13.58
C ILE A 131 11.95 -2.68 -13.16
N GLN A 132 12.95 -3.51 -12.85
CA GLN A 132 12.74 -4.89 -12.40
C GLN A 132 11.96 -4.91 -11.08
N ILE A 133 12.37 -4.10 -10.10
CA ILE A 133 11.69 -3.95 -8.81
C ILE A 133 10.23 -3.53 -8.99
N ARG A 134 9.99 -2.54 -9.85
CA ARG A 134 8.62 -2.08 -10.14
C ARG A 134 7.79 -3.19 -10.80
N LYS A 135 8.35 -3.95 -11.74
CA LYS A 135 7.67 -5.11 -12.35
C LYS A 135 7.38 -6.21 -11.31
N THR A 136 8.31 -6.49 -10.39
CA THR A 136 8.10 -7.44 -9.30
C THR A 136 6.96 -6.98 -8.39
N GLY A 137 6.95 -5.72 -7.97
CA GLY A 137 5.86 -5.16 -7.17
C GLY A 137 4.50 -5.21 -7.87
N ILE A 138 4.45 -4.91 -9.17
CA ILE A 138 3.22 -5.02 -9.98
C ILE A 138 2.72 -6.48 -9.99
N LYS A 139 3.60 -7.44 -10.27
CA LYS A 139 3.26 -8.87 -10.28
C LYS A 139 2.76 -9.34 -8.91
N ASN A 140 3.49 -9.02 -7.86
CA ASN A 140 3.18 -9.48 -6.50
C ASN A 140 1.86 -8.89 -6.01
N HIS A 141 1.62 -7.60 -6.26
CA HIS A 141 0.35 -6.97 -5.89
C HIS A 141 -0.84 -7.56 -6.67
N ALA A 142 -0.67 -7.87 -7.97
CA ALA A 142 -1.71 -8.55 -8.74
C ALA A 142 -2.00 -9.96 -8.23
N LEU A 143 -0.97 -10.69 -7.77
CA LEU A 143 -1.13 -12.00 -7.13
C LEU A 143 -1.85 -11.88 -5.80
N PHE A 144 -1.47 -10.90 -4.97
CA PHE A 144 -2.15 -10.59 -3.71
C PHE A 144 -3.65 -10.34 -3.91
N MET A 145 -4.02 -9.58 -4.94
CA MET A 145 -5.42 -9.25 -5.21
C MET A 145 -6.30 -10.46 -5.59
N LYS A 146 -5.73 -11.64 -5.89
CA LYS A 146 -6.50 -12.90 -5.97
C LYS A 146 -7.16 -13.28 -4.64
N LYS A 147 -6.62 -12.81 -3.50
CA LYS A 147 -7.25 -12.99 -2.18
C LYS A 147 -8.55 -12.17 -2.03
N PHE A 148 -8.64 -11.02 -2.70
CA PHE A 148 -9.87 -10.19 -2.73
C PHE A 148 -10.88 -10.70 -3.75
N TYR A 149 -10.37 -11.16 -4.90
CA TYR A 149 -11.16 -11.61 -6.02
C TYR A 149 -10.71 -13.04 -6.39
N PRO A 150 -11.16 -14.08 -5.66
CA PRO A 150 -10.83 -15.46 -6.00
C PRO A 150 -11.62 -15.99 -7.21
N ASP A 151 -12.54 -15.18 -7.73
CA ASP A 151 -13.46 -15.49 -8.83
C ASP A 151 -13.13 -14.70 -10.11
N PHE A 152 -14.07 -14.68 -11.06
CA PHE A 152 -13.90 -14.01 -12.36
C PHE A 152 -13.59 -12.51 -12.25
N ARG A 153 -13.94 -11.84 -11.15
CA ARG A 153 -13.62 -10.42 -10.91
C ARG A 153 -12.11 -10.18 -10.91
N TRP A 154 -11.29 -11.20 -10.67
CA TRP A 154 -9.84 -11.11 -10.83
C TRP A 154 -9.43 -10.67 -12.22
N TYR A 155 -10.06 -11.20 -13.28
CA TYR A 155 -9.72 -10.84 -14.65
C TYR A 155 -10.05 -9.38 -14.95
N ILE A 156 -11.18 -8.89 -14.40
CA ILE A 156 -11.58 -7.48 -14.49
C ILE A 156 -10.54 -6.59 -13.80
N PHE A 157 -10.19 -6.94 -12.56
CA PHE A 157 -9.15 -6.24 -11.81
C PHE A 157 -7.82 -6.24 -12.58
N ALA A 158 -7.37 -7.41 -13.05
CA ALA A 158 -6.10 -7.58 -13.75
C ALA A 158 -6.05 -6.73 -15.03
N ALA A 159 -7.13 -6.69 -15.81
CA ALA A 159 -7.22 -5.88 -17.02
C ALA A 159 -7.03 -4.38 -16.72
N ILE A 160 -7.74 -3.85 -15.72
CA ILE A 160 -7.63 -2.43 -15.32
C ILE A 160 -6.22 -2.15 -14.75
N TYR A 161 -5.79 -2.98 -13.79
CA TYR A 161 -4.55 -2.78 -13.05
C TYR A 161 -3.32 -2.85 -13.96
N PHE A 162 -3.17 -3.93 -14.74
CA PHE A 162 -2.00 -4.08 -15.60
C PHE A 162 -1.96 -3.02 -16.70
N THR A 163 -3.10 -2.71 -17.33
CA THR A 163 -3.17 -1.65 -18.35
C THR A 163 -2.66 -0.32 -17.78
N LYS A 164 -3.16 0.08 -16.60
CA LYS A 164 -2.70 1.31 -15.93
C LYS A 164 -1.22 1.26 -15.57
N GLN A 165 -0.75 0.17 -14.94
CA GLN A 165 0.64 0.09 -14.44
C GLN A 165 1.66 0.03 -15.57
N TYR A 166 1.41 -0.77 -16.62
CA TYR A 166 2.32 -0.88 -17.76
C TYR A 166 2.22 0.33 -18.69
N GLY A 167 1.04 0.95 -18.84
CA GLY A 167 0.91 2.24 -19.52
C GLY A 167 1.74 3.33 -18.83
N ALA A 168 1.68 3.43 -17.50
CA ALA A 168 2.50 4.38 -16.74
C ALA A 168 4.02 4.08 -16.83
N LEU A 169 4.41 2.81 -16.89
CA LEU A 169 5.81 2.41 -17.12
C LEU A 169 6.29 2.80 -18.51
N TRP A 170 5.46 2.60 -19.54
CA TRP A 170 5.77 2.95 -20.91
C TRP A 170 5.93 4.47 -21.08
N LEU A 171 4.98 5.25 -20.55
CA LEU A 171 5.07 6.72 -20.55
C LEU A 171 6.31 7.24 -19.82
N ALA A 172 6.71 6.60 -18.71
CA ALA A 172 7.92 6.97 -18.00
C ALA A 172 9.19 6.70 -18.82
N LYS A 173 9.20 5.67 -19.68
CA LYS A 173 10.31 5.36 -20.59
C LYS A 173 10.42 6.36 -21.74
N LEU A 174 9.33 7.00 -22.16
CA LEU A 174 9.34 8.02 -23.21
C LEU A 174 9.85 9.39 -22.71
N LYS A 175 9.76 9.65 -21.41
CA LYS A 175 10.13 10.94 -20.79
C LYS A 175 11.56 10.97 -20.23
N GLY A 176 12.31 9.88 -20.33
CA GLY A 176 13.69 9.75 -19.88
C GLY A 176 14.58 9.29 -21.02
#